data_AF-A0A2G2J7S1-F1
#
_entry.id   AF-A0A2G2J7S1-F1
#
_cell.length_a   1.000
_cell.length_b   1.000
_cell.length_c   1.000
_cell.angle_alpha   90.00
_cell.angle_beta   90.00
_cell.angle_gamma   90.00
#
_symmetry.space_group_name_H-M   'P 1'
#
loop_
_entity.id
_entity.type
_entity.pdbx_description
1 polymer ?
#
loop_
_entity_poly.entity_id
_entity_poly.type
_entity_poly.pdbx_seq_one_letter_code
_entity_poly.pdbx_strand_id
1 'polypeptide(L)'
;MRNFSPAFQTHIEQECTTLCWAWKLTRKDDVVLGFTDHDQALEINGLVYEAASGFTPTDMENRLGFALDNSAVLGGLSSEHITKTDVEAGLYDTAGIEILRVNWKAPEECGVIWGGTIGDIRLKDGQIEAELLGRSAVLESSTGRVFSRQCDAVFGDGRCGVDLSGFPAGTVCPHTFSACRDQFENVENFRGFPYLIGDDASYAAPREGELKDGRSRYSL
;
A
#
# COMPACT_ATOMS: atom_id res chain seq x y z
N MET A 1 0.86 -11.60 23.32
CA MET A 1 -0.58 -11.68 23.69
C MET A 1 -1.27 -10.43 23.19
N ARG A 2 -2.42 -10.56 22.54
CA ARG A 2 -3.26 -9.40 22.19
C ARG A 2 -3.85 -8.84 23.48
N ASN A 3 -3.89 -7.52 23.64
CA ASN A 3 -4.41 -6.88 24.84
C ASN A 3 -5.85 -6.42 24.60
N PHE A 4 -6.81 -7.21 25.05
CA PHE A 4 -8.24 -6.91 24.93
C PHE A 4 -8.77 -6.25 26.20
N SER A 5 -9.88 -5.51 26.10
CA SER A 5 -10.54 -4.95 27.28
C SER A 5 -10.93 -6.06 28.26
N PRO A 6 -10.91 -5.83 29.59
CA PRO A 6 -11.26 -6.86 30.57
C PRO A 6 -12.66 -7.45 30.36
N ALA A 7 -13.64 -6.62 29.97
CA ALA A 7 -14.99 -7.06 29.64
C ALA A 7 -14.99 -8.03 28.44
N PHE A 8 -14.29 -7.67 27.36
CA PHE A 8 -14.21 -8.53 26.18
C PHE A 8 -13.45 -9.84 26.45
N GLN A 9 -12.36 -9.81 27.23
CA GLN A 9 -11.67 -11.03 27.65
C GLN A 9 -12.59 -11.96 28.44
N THR A 10 -13.30 -11.39 29.41
CA THR A 10 -14.26 -12.14 30.24
C THR A 10 -15.33 -12.80 29.37
N HIS A 11 -15.84 -12.10 28.34
CA HIS A 11 -16.84 -12.63 27.43
C HIS A 11 -16.29 -13.76 26.54
N ILE A 12 -15.09 -13.60 25.99
CA ILE A 12 -14.45 -14.63 25.15
C ILE A 12 -14.19 -15.92 25.94
N GLU A 13 -13.91 -15.82 27.24
CA GLU A 13 -13.64 -16.97 28.12
C GLU A 13 -14.91 -17.74 28.55
N GLN A 14 -16.10 -17.26 28.19
CA GLN A 14 -17.36 -17.95 28.49
C GLN A 14 -17.60 -19.15 27.55
N GLU A 15 -18.35 -20.13 28.05
CA GLU A 15 -18.76 -21.30 27.25
C GLU A 15 -19.76 -20.93 26.13
N CYS A 16 -20.60 -19.92 26.38
CA CYS A 16 -21.61 -19.43 25.44
C CYS A 16 -21.28 -17.98 25.08
N THR A 17 -20.81 -17.75 23.86
CA THR A 17 -20.43 -16.41 23.40
C THR A 17 -21.41 -15.86 22.36
N THR A 18 -21.44 -14.55 22.23
CA THR A 18 -22.26 -13.82 21.25
C THR A 18 -21.35 -13.01 20.34
N LEU A 19 -20.42 -13.72 19.71
CA LEU A 19 -19.35 -13.09 18.94
C LEU A 19 -19.61 -13.17 17.43
N CYS A 20 -19.48 -12.03 16.75
CA CYS A 20 -19.47 -11.90 15.29
C CYS A 20 -18.10 -11.40 14.81
N TRP A 21 -17.86 -11.53 13.51
CA TRP A 21 -16.73 -10.89 12.83
C TRP A 21 -17.17 -9.55 12.26
N ALA A 22 -16.27 -8.58 12.33
CA ALA A 22 -16.42 -7.30 11.68
C ALA A 22 -15.10 -6.93 11.00
N TRP A 23 -15.15 -6.19 9.90
CA TRP A 23 -13.95 -5.68 9.26
C TRP A 23 -14.16 -4.24 8.83
N LYS A 24 -13.09 -3.46 8.98
CA LYS A 24 -13.05 -2.05 8.65
C LYS A 24 -12.07 -1.85 7.51
N LEU A 25 -12.51 -1.20 6.44
CA LEU A 25 -11.68 -0.74 5.34
C LEU A 25 -11.48 0.77 5.44
N THR A 26 -10.25 1.22 5.27
CA THR A 26 -9.88 2.64 5.22
C THR A 26 -9.16 2.91 3.91
N ARG A 27 -9.82 3.63 2.99
CA ARG A 27 -9.24 4.02 1.70
C ARG A 27 -8.25 5.17 1.87
N LYS A 28 -7.47 5.45 0.81
CA LYS A 28 -6.50 6.56 0.78
C LYS A 28 -7.13 7.94 0.79
N ASP A 29 -8.39 8.05 0.39
CA ASP A 29 -9.19 9.27 0.40
C ASP A 29 -9.99 9.44 1.70
N ASP A 30 -9.55 8.79 2.78
CA ASP A 30 -10.13 8.82 4.12
C ASP A 30 -11.56 8.27 4.24
N VAL A 31 -12.10 7.68 3.18
CA VAL A 31 -13.37 6.95 3.24
C VAL A 31 -13.19 5.68 4.06
N VAL A 32 -14.03 5.53 5.09
CA VAL A 32 -14.04 4.37 5.98
C VAL A 32 -15.34 3.58 5.79
N LEU A 33 -15.20 2.29 5.52
CA LEU A 33 -16.32 1.35 5.35
C LEU A 33 -16.22 0.26 6.42
N GLY A 34 -17.34 -0.05 7.06
CA GLY A 34 -17.45 -1.12 8.05
C GLY A 34 -18.42 -2.20 7.58
N PHE A 35 -18.08 -3.46 7.83
CA PHE A 35 -18.91 -4.60 7.45
C PHE A 35 -18.89 -5.67 8.54
N THR A 36 -19.96 -6.45 8.69
CA THR A 36 -20.05 -7.53 9.66
C THR A 36 -20.73 -8.76 9.08
N ASP A 37 -20.33 -9.95 9.56
CA ASP A 37 -21.01 -11.22 9.26
C ASP A 37 -22.29 -11.43 10.09
N HIS A 38 -22.59 -10.50 11.01
CA HIS A 38 -23.85 -10.43 11.72
C HIS A 38 -25.00 -10.07 10.76
N ASP A 39 -26.21 -10.55 11.04
CA ASP A 39 -27.39 -10.38 10.20
C ASP A 39 -28.00 -8.96 10.26
N GLN A 40 -27.50 -8.11 11.15
CA GLN A 40 -27.90 -6.73 11.35
C GLN A 40 -26.68 -5.82 11.45
N ALA A 41 -26.85 -4.57 11.02
CA ALA A 41 -25.83 -3.56 11.15
C ALA A 41 -25.48 -3.30 12.63
N LEU A 42 -24.20 -3.11 12.91
CA LEU A 42 -23.67 -2.86 14.25
C LEU A 42 -22.93 -1.52 14.27
N GLU A 43 -23.14 -0.71 15.31
CA GLU A 43 -22.33 0.48 15.54
C GLU A 43 -21.17 0.13 16.47
N ILE A 44 -19.93 0.27 15.97
CA ILE A 44 -18.72 -0.04 16.74
C ILE A 44 -17.81 1.19 16.70
N ASN A 45 -17.52 1.76 17.88
CA ASN A 45 -16.67 2.95 18.02
C ASN A 45 -17.08 4.14 17.13
N GLY A 46 -18.38 4.33 16.92
CA GLY A 46 -18.94 5.43 16.11
C GLY A 46 -18.93 5.20 14.60
N LEU A 47 -18.51 4.02 14.13
CA LEU A 47 -18.65 3.59 12.73
C LEU A 47 -19.77 2.55 12.62
N VAL A 48 -20.64 2.71 11.62
CA VAL A 48 -21.65 1.70 11.29
C VAL A 48 -21.03 0.62 10.42
N TYR A 49 -21.13 -0.62 10.88
CA TYR A 49 -20.74 -1.82 10.15
C TYR A 49 -22.00 -2.44 9.58
N GLU A 50 -22.12 -2.43 8.27
CA GLU A 50 -23.30 -3.00 7.60
C GLU A 50 -23.27 -4.53 7.61
N ALA A 51 -24.45 -5.14 7.65
CA ALA A 51 -24.58 -6.57 7.49
C ALA A 51 -24.17 -6.94 6.05
N ALA A 52 -23.06 -7.66 5.92
CA ALA A 52 -22.53 -8.08 4.64
C ALA A 52 -22.30 -9.58 4.68
N SER A 53 -22.91 -10.28 3.73
CA SER A 53 -22.67 -11.71 3.55
C SER A 53 -21.33 -11.97 2.87
N GLY A 54 -20.72 -13.10 3.23
CA GLY A 54 -19.61 -13.67 2.47
C GLY A 54 -18.23 -13.39 3.03
N PHE A 55 -18.09 -13.00 4.29
CA PHE A 55 -16.81 -13.15 5.00
C PHE A 55 -16.81 -14.46 5.78
N THR A 56 -15.98 -15.42 5.36
CA THR A 56 -15.70 -16.62 6.16
C THR A 56 -14.21 -16.65 6.49
N PRO A 57 -13.79 -16.29 7.72
CA PRO A 57 -12.36 -16.15 8.08
C PRO A 57 -11.58 -17.48 8.18
N THR A 58 -12.15 -18.61 7.74
CA THR A 58 -11.59 -19.94 7.95
C THR A 58 -10.24 -20.16 7.26
N ASP A 59 -9.87 -19.32 6.28
CA ASP A 59 -8.60 -19.44 5.54
C ASP A 59 -7.48 -18.50 6.06
N MET A 60 -7.67 -17.79 7.18
CA MET A 60 -6.60 -17.00 7.78
C MET A 60 -5.59 -17.89 8.55
N GLU A 61 -4.66 -18.52 7.84
CA GLU A 61 -3.52 -19.23 8.45
C GLU A 61 -2.57 -18.24 9.14
N ASN A 62 -2.62 -18.13 10.48
CA ASN A 62 -1.57 -17.46 11.25
C ASN A 62 -0.37 -18.42 11.42
N ARG A 63 0.61 -18.36 10.52
CA ARG A 63 1.91 -19.02 10.71
C ARG A 63 2.84 -18.15 11.57
N LEU A 64 3.35 -18.70 12.67
CA LEU A 64 4.38 -18.05 13.51
C LEU A 64 5.74 -18.12 12.79
N GLY A 65 6.20 -17.01 12.23
CA GLY A 65 7.53 -16.89 11.61
C GLY A 65 7.69 -15.58 10.82
N PHE A 66 8.92 -15.32 10.36
CA PHE A 66 9.22 -14.25 9.39
C PHE A 66 8.89 -14.65 7.94
N ALA A 67 8.30 -15.82 7.69
CA ALA A 67 7.73 -16.17 6.37
C ALA A 67 6.38 -15.44 6.25
N LEU A 68 6.28 -14.34 5.48
CA LEU A 68 6.22 -14.27 4.01
C LEU A 68 5.10 -15.13 3.44
N ASP A 69 3.90 -14.93 3.97
CA ASP A 69 2.62 -14.90 3.26
C ASP A 69 1.53 -14.90 4.33
N ASN A 70 1.24 -13.72 4.89
CA ASN A 70 -0.02 -13.49 5.62
C ASN A 70 -1.12 -13.08 4.63
N SER A 71 -1.02 -13.57 3.40
CA SER A 71 -1.97 -13.36 2.32
C SER A 71 -3.19 -14.23 2.59
N ALA A 72 -4.28 -13.60 3.02
CA ALA A 72 -5.59 -14.23 3.06
C ALA A 72 -6.41 -13.67 1.91
N VAL A 73 -7.23 -14.52 1.28
CA VAL A 73 -8.19 -14.06 0.28
C VAL A 73 -9.50 -13.78 0.98
N LEU A 74 -9.93 -12.52 0.96
CA LEU A 74 -11.29 -12.15 1.32
C LEU A 74 -12.18 -12.41 0.10
N GLY A 75 -12.87 -13.56 0.10
CA GLY A 75 -13.76 -13.96 -0.99
C GLY A 75 -15.21 -13.94 -0.54
N GLY A 76 -16.09 -13.31 -1.33
CA GLY A 76 -17.54 -13.44 -1.16
C GLY A 76 -18.27 -12.17 -0.72
N LEU A 77 -17.58 -11.05 -0.53
CA LEU A 77 -18.22 -9.82 -0.11
C LEU A 77 -19.12 -9.28 -1.23
N SER A 78 -20.42 -9.25 -0.96
CA SER A 78 -21.39 -8.49 -1.75
C SER A 78 -21.79 -7.25 -0.94
N SER A 79 -21.36 -6.08 -1.38
CA SER A 79 -21.81 -4.81 -0.82
C SER A 79 -22.14 -3.86 -1.95
N GLU A 80 -23.21 -3.08 -1.78
CA GLU A 80 -23.55 -1.97 -2.68
C GLU A 80 -22.49 -0.84 -2.63
N HIS A 81 -21.68 -0.80 -1.56
CA HIS A 81 -20.69 0.26 -1.32
C HIS A 81 -19.30 -0.01 -1.91
N ILE A 82 -19.01 -1.25 -2.37
CA ILE A 82 -17.80 -1.54 -3.13
C ILE A 82 -18.20 -1.82 -4.57
N THR A 83 -18.12 -0.77 -5.40
CA THR A 83 -18.53 -0.89 -6.80
C THR A 83 -17.39 -1.36 -7.70
N LYS A 84 -17.72 -1.99 -8.82
CA LYS A 84 -16.74 -2.35 -9.86
C LYS A 84 -15.93 -1.13 -10.32
N THR A 85 -16.59 0.00 -10.46
CA THR A 85 -15.97 1.25 -10.91
C THR A 85 -14.91 1.75 -9.93
N ASP A 86 -15.18 1.65 -8.62
CA ASP A 86 -14.22 2.05 -7.59
C ASP A 86 -13.01 1.12 -7.52
N VAL A 87 -13.23 -0.18 -7.71
CA VAL A 87 -12.17 -1.19 -7.79
C VAL A 87 -11.29 -0.96 -9.02
N GLU A 88 -11.88 -0.75 -10.20
CA GLU A 88 -11.14 -0.47 -11.44
C GLU A 88 -10.41 0.87 -11.41
N ALA A 89 -10.91 1.84 -10.63
CA ALA A 89 -10.24 3.12 -10.38
C ALA A 89 -9.07 3.01 -9.37
N GLY A 90 -8.81 1.82 -8.81
CA GLY A 90 -7.71 1.58 -7.87
C GLY A 90 -7.90 2.23 -6.49
N LEU A 91 -9.14 2.59 -6.13
CA LEU A 91 -9.42 3.33 -4.89
C LEU A 91 -9.18 2.50 -3.63
N TYR A 92 -9.19 1.18 -3.76
CA TYR A 92 -8.92 0.23 -2.69
C TYR A 92 -7.47 -0.26 -2.67
N ASP A 93 -6.63 0.16 -3.63
CA ASP A 93 -5.23 -0.27 -3.70
C ASP A 93 -4.49 0.21 -2.46
N THR A 94 -3.91 -0.73 -1.70
CA THR A 94 -3.24 -0.48 -0.40
C THR A 94 -4.14 0.14 0.67
N ALA A 95 -5.47 0.03 0.53
CA ALA A 95 -6.41 0.43 1.57
C ALA A 95 -6.12 -0.32 2.88
N GLY A 96 -6.19 0.37 4.01
CA GLY A 96 -6.04 -0.26 5.32
C GLY A 96 -7.21 -1.20 5.60
N ILE A 97 -6.92 -2.36 6.17
CA ILE A 97 -7.94 -3.30 6.63
C ILE A 97 -7.68 -3.71 8.07
N GLU A 98 -8.73 -3.72 8.89
CA GLU A 98 -8.72 -4.27 10.24
C GLU A 98 -9.83 -5.30 10.38
N ILE A 99 -9.49 -6.48 10.90
CA ILE A 99 -10.43 -7.56 11.19
C ILE A 99 -10.61 -7.63 12.70
N LEU A 100 -11.86 -7.51 13.13
CA LEU A 100 -12.27 -7.42 14.52
C LEU A 100 -13.13 -8.62 14.89
N ARG A 101 -12.99 -9.05 16.14
CA ARG A 101 -13.98 -9.89 16.80
C ARG A 101 -14.80 -9.00 17.72
N VAL A 102 -16.12 -9.13 17.67
CA VAL A 102 -17.05 -8.19 18.33
C VAL A 102 -18.12 -8.99 19.05
N ASN A 103 -18.48 -8.59 20.26
CA ASN A 103 -19.71 -9.06 20.90
C ASN A 103 -20.90 -8.30 20.30
N TRP A 104 -21.73 -8.96 19.49
CA TRP A 104 -22.86 -8.28 18.85
C TRP A 104 -23.95 -7.82 19.83
N LYS A 105 -23.97 -8.35 21.07
CA LYS A 105 -24.87 -7.85 22.13
C LYS A 105 -24.36 -6.58 22.82
N ALA A 106 -23.05 -6.35 22.80
CA ALA A 106 -22.37 -5.22 23.42
C ALA A 106 -21.19 -4.82 22.51
N PRO A 107 -21.44 -4.11 21.39
CA PRO A 107 -20.42 -3.86 20.37
C PRO A 107 -19.16 -3.12 20.85
N GLU A 108 -19.23 -2.45 22.00
CA GLU A 108 -18.10 -1.87 22.72
C GLU A 108 -17.09 -2.94 23.21
N GLU A 109 -17.55 -4.17 23.42
CA GLU A 109 -16.71 -5.33 23.71
C GLU A 109 -16.21 -5.93 22.38
N CYS A 110 -15.16 -5.32 21.85
CA CYS A 110 -14.51 -5.76 20.63
C CYS A 110 -12.98 -5.75 20.73
N GLY A 111 -12.34 -6.40 19.77
CA GLY A 111 -10.89 -6.42 19.67
C GLY A 111 -10.42 -6.67 18.25
N VAL A 112 -9.40 -5.92 17.81
CA VAL A 112 -8.73 -6.17 16.54
C VAL A 112 -7.94 -7.47 16.63
N ILE A 113 -8.30 -8.42 15.77
CA ILE A 113 -7.62 -9.72 15.66
C ILE A 113 -6.45 -9.58 14.69
N TRP A 114 -6.65 -8.90 13.57
CA TRP A 114 -5.63 -8.75 12.54
C TRP A 114 -5.78 -7.40 11.85
N GLY A 115 -4.69 -6.86 11.34
CA GLY A 115 -4.74 -5.68 10.50
C GLY A 115 -3.61 -5.69 9.49
N GLY A 116 -3.82 -4.99 8.38
CA GLY A 116 -2.94 -4.98 7.22
C GLY A 116 -3.44 -4.01 6.16
N THR A 117 -3.10 -4.29 4.91
CA THR A 117 -3.55 -3.52 3.75
C THR A 117 -4.09 -4.44 2.67
N ILE A 118 -4.95 -3.93 1.80
CA ILE A 118 -5.39 -4.62 0.58
C ILE A 118 -4.25 -4.61 -0.45
N GLY A 119 -3.89 -5.78 -0.97
CA GLY A 119 -3.03 -5.96 -2.13
C GLY A 119 -3.87 -5.88 -3.41
N ASP A 120 -3.89 -6.97 -4.17
CA ASP A 120 -4.77 -7.11 -5.34
C ASP A 120 -6.24 -7.24 -4.92
N ILE A 121 -7.13 -6.48 -5.53
CA ILE A 121 -8.58 -6.61 -5.36
C ILE A 121 -9.27 -6.76 -6.72
N ARG A 122 -10.18 -7.72 -6.84
CA ARG A 122 -10.86 -8.06 -8.08
C ARG A 122 -12.33 -8.34 -7.82
N LEU A 123 -13.18 -7.96 -8.77
CA LEU A 123 -14.58 -8.34 -8.79
C LEU A 123 -14.78 -9.51 -9.76
N LYS A 124 -15.27 -10.65 -9.29
CA LYS A 124 -15.54 -11.85 -10.09
C LYS A 124 -16.91 -12.41 -9.74
N ASP A 125 -17.75 -12.59 -10.76
CA ASP A 125 -19.10 -13.16 -10.62
C ASP A 125 -19.98 -12.47 -9.54
N GLY A 126 -19.80 -11.17 -9.35
CA GLY A 126 -20.52 -10.37 -8.33
C GLY A 126 -19.96 -10.50 -6.91
N GLN A 127 -18.85 -11.20 -6.73
CA GLN A 127 -18.11 -11.30 -5.49
C GLN A 127 -16.79 -10.54 -5.56
N ILE A 128 -16.37 -10.00 -4.43
CA ILE A 128 -15.05 -9.40 -4.28
C ILE A 128 -14.08 -10.48 -3.81
N GLU A 129 -12.95 -10.59 -4.50
CA GLU A 129 -11.76 -11.32 -4.09
C GLU A 129 -10.67 -10.28 -3.81
N ALA A 130 -10.23 -10.16 -2.56
CA ALA A 130 -9.16 -9.25 -2.18
C ALA A 130 -8.03 -9.98 -1.46
N GLU A 131 -6.81 -9.69 -1.86
CA GLU A 131 -5.60 -10.13 -1.19
C GLU A 131 -5.35 -9.25 0.03
N LEU A 132 -5.17 -9.88 1.19
CA LEU A 132 -4.88 -9.19 2.45
C LEU A 132 -3.38 -9.27 2.75
N LEU A 133 -2.67 -8.15 2.66
CA LEU A 133 -1.25 -8.08 2.98
C LEU A 133 -1.06 -7.71 4.45
N GLY A 134 -0.33 -8.53 5.20
CA GLY A 134 0.00 -8.25 6.60
C GLY A 134 0.89 -7.02 6.78
N ARG A 135 0.92 -6.45 7.99
CA ARG A 135 1.77 -5.27 8.30
C ARG A 135 3.25 -5.44 7.97
N SER A 136 3.76 -6.67 7.98
CA SER A 136 5.14 -6.98 7.62
C SER A 136 5.44 -6.87 6.12
N ALA A 137 4.43 -6.83 5.25
CA ALA A 137 4.63 -6.70 3.79
C ALA A 137 5.41 -5.41 3.44
N VAL A 138 5.29 -4.36 4.25
CA VAL A 138 6.08 -3.13 4.10
C VAL A 138 7.59 -3.42 4.22
N LEU A 139 8.00 -4.41 5.02
CA LEU A 139 9.41 -4.77 5.21
C LEU A 139 10.01 -5.51 4.01
N GLU A 140 9.17 -6.08 3.14
CA GLU A 140 9.60 -6.72 1.89
C GLU A 140 9.80 -5.72 0.76
N SER A 141 9.37 -4.47 0.94
CA SER A 141 9.56 -3.44 -0.06
C SER A 141 11.07 -3.26 -0.30
N SER A 142 11.46 -3.33 -1.58
CA SER A 142 12.84 -3.06 -1.98
C SER A 142 13.19 -1.65 -1.56
N THR A 143 13.94 -1.54 -0.47
CA THR A 143 14.32 -0.26 0.12
C THR A 143 15.73 0.08 -0.34
N GLY A 144 15.89 1.26 -0.94
CA GLY A 144 17.18 1.72 -1.42
C GLY A 144 17.04 2.52 -2.69
N ARG A 145 18.18 3.01 -3.18
CA ARG A 145 18.26 3.75 -4.43
C ARG A 145 19.20 3.02 -5.36
N VAL A 146 18.84 2.99 -6.64
CA VAL A 146 19.74 2.52 -7.69
C VAL A 146 20.61 3.69 -8.12
N PHE A 147 21.93 3.51 -8.10
CA PHE A 147 22.84 4.47 -8.73
C PHE A 147 22.64 4.39 -10.25
N SER A 148 21.90 5.34 -10.81
CA SER A 148 21.65 5.44 -12.24
C SER A 148 21.88 6.88 -12.73
N ARG A 149 22.09 7.04 -14.05
CA ARG A 149 22.19 8.37 -14.68
C ARG A 149 20.86 9.13 -14.71
N GLN A 150 19.75 8.41 -14.56
CA GLN A 150 18.39 8.97 -14.57
C GLN A 150 17.96 9.38 -13.17
N CYS A 151 17.04 10.34 -13.09
CA CYS A 151 16.41 10.76 -11.85
C CYS A 151 15.44 9.67 -11.35
N ASP A 152 15.58 9.25 -10.09
CA ASP A 152 14.68 8.29 -9.44
C ASP A 152 13.52 8.94 -8.67
N ALA A 153 13.41 10.27 -8.70
CA ALA A 153 12.28 11.01 -8.11
C ALA A 153 11.05 10.93 -9.02
N VAL A 154 9.87 10.82 -8.41
CA VAL A 154 8.60 10.97 -9.14
C VAL A 154 8.39 12.45 -9.41
N PHE A 155 7.95 12.80 -10.63
CA PHE A 155 7.78 14.20 -11.01
C PHE A 155 6.77 14.91 -10.10
N GLY A 156 7.22 15.95 -9.41
CA GLY A 156 6.42 16.69 -8.42
C GLY A 156 6.34 16.06 -7.03
N ASP A 157 7.02 14.93 -6.77
CA ASP A 157 7.13 14.40 -5.40
C ASP A 157 7.97 15.31 -4.50
N GLY A 158 7.97 15.04 -3.19
CA GLY A 158 8.75 15.84 -2.24
C GLY A 158 10.27 15.79 -2.46
N ARG A 159 10.80 14.81 -3.21
CA ARG A 159 12.22 14.75 -3.56
C ARG A 159 12.53 15.59 -4.79
N CYS A 160 11.59 15.68 -5.73
CA CYS A 160 11.62 16.49 -6.94
C CYS A 160 11.37 17.96 -6.61
N GLY A 161 10.32 18.28 -5.85
CA GLY A 161 9.99 19.64 -5.43
C GLY A 161 9.43 20.56 -6.51
N VAL A 162 9.22 20.07 -7.74
CA VAL A 162 8.59 20.86 -8.81
C VAL A 162 7.10 21.03 -8.52
N ASP A 163 6.62 22.26 -8.54
CA ASP A 163 5.20 22.55 -8.51
C ASP A 163 4.57 22.27 -9.87
N LEU A 164 3.75 21.21 -9.93
CA LEU A 164 3.09 20.78 -11.16
C LEU A 164 2.04 21.76 -11.67
N SER A 165 1.52 22.66 -10.81
CA SER A 165 0.54 23.67 -11.22
C SER A 165 1.11 24.69 -12.23
N GLY A 166 2.44 24.82 -12.29
CA GLY A 166 3.15 25.63 -13.27
C GLY A 166 3.21 25.04 -14.68
N PHE A 167 2.72 23.82 -14.90
CA PHE A 167 2.86 23.10 -16.17
C PHE A 167 1.51 22.65 -16.74
N PRO A 168 1.37 22.49 -18.08
CA PRO A 168 0.17 21.94 -18.68
C PRO A 168 -0.16 20.54 -18.16
N ALA A 169 -1.45 20.23 -18.06
CA ALA A 169 -1.92 18.90 -17.69
C ALA A 169 -1.36 17.85 -18.66
N GLY A 170 -0.80 16.76 -18.12
CA GLY A 170 -0.17 15.70 -18.90
C GLY A 170 1.32 15.90 -19.22
N THR A 171 1.97 16.92 -18.64
CA THR A 171 3.43 17.08 -18.74
C THR A 171 4.14 15.86 -18.12
N VAL A 172 5.09 15.27 -18.84
CA VAL A 172 5.85 14.09 -18.39
C VAL A 172 7.33 14.47 -18.23
N CYS A 173 7.92 14.09 -17.10
CA CYS A 173 9.35 14.23 -16.87
C CYS A 173 10.13 13.12 -17.62
N PRO A 174 11.14 13.44 -18.44
CA PRO A 174 11.98 12.44 -19.09
C PRO A 174 13.00 11.76 -18.14
N HIS A 175 13.10 12.21 -16.88
CA HIS A 175 14.08 11.76 -15.89
C HIS A 175 15.55 11.92 -16.30
N THR A 176 15.86 12.74 -17.31
CA THR A 176 17.23 13.06 -17.72
C THR A 176 17.74 14.34 -17.05
N PHE A 177 19.06 14.43 -16.87
CA PHE A 177 19.70 15.62 -16.29
C PHE A 177 19.49 16.88 -17.14
N SER A 178 19.59 16.75 -18.47
CA SER A 178 19.35 17.85 -19.39
C SER A 178 17.91 18.35 -19.32
N ALA A 179 16.90 17.47 -19.30
CA ALA A 179 15.51 17.89 -19.16
C ALA A 179 15.28 18.57 -17.80
N CYS A 180 15.84 18.03 -16.72
CA CYS A 180 15.74 18.63 -15.39
C CYS A 180 16.34 20.04 -15.32
N ARG A 181 17.44 20.28 -16.04
CA ARG A 181 18.08 21.59 -16.16
C ARG A 181 17.34 22.54 -17.08
N ASP A 182 17.02 22.08 -18.29
CA ASP A 182 16.64 22.94 -19.41
C ASP A 182 15.11 23.14 -19.50
N GLN A 183 14.31 22.18 -19.01
CA GLN A 183 12.84 22.25 -19.05
C GLN A 183 12.22 22.65 -17.72
N PHE A 184 12.84 22.24 -16.61
CA PHE A 184 12.28 22.40 -15.26
C PHE A 184 13.13 23.28 -14.34
N GLU A 185 14.33 23.69 -14.77
CA GLU A 185 15.27 24.51 -14.00
C GLU A 185 15.51 24.00 -12.56
N ASN A 186 15.49 22.67 -12.36
CA ASN A 186 15.42 22.02 -11.05
C ASN A 186 16.60 21.09 -10.75
N VAL A 187 17.79 21.46 -11.22
CA VAL A 187 19.00 20.65 -11.09
C VAL A 187 19.36 20.36 -9.63
N GLU A 188 19.10 21.30 -8.73
CA GLU A 188 19.42 21.17 -7.30
C GLU A 188 18.69 20.00 -6.64
N ASN A 189 17.49 19.66 -7.12
CA ASN A 189 16.70 18.53 -6.65
C ASN A 189 16.83 17.28 -7.54
N PHE A 190 17.74 17.28 -8.51
CA PHE A 190 17.97 16.10 -9.34
C PHE A 190 18.45 14.93 -8.47
N ARG A 191 17.73 13.82 -8.53
CA ARG A 191 18.01 12.61 -7.73
C ARG A 191 18.71 11.53 -8.55
N GLY A 192 19.31 11.84 -9.68
CA GLY A 192 20.16 10.90 -10.42
C GLY A 192 21.66 11.15 -10.21
N PHE A 193 22.48 10.34 -10.86
CA PHE A 193 23.94 10.46 -10.88
C PHE A 193 24.40 10.73 -12.33
N PRO A 194 24.33 11.99 -12.80
CA PRO A 194 24.47 12.31 -14.23
C PRO A 194 25.84 11.95 -14.80
N TYR A 195 26.87 11.95 -13.96
CA TYR A 195 28.25 11.66 -14.35
C TYR A 195 28.69 10.23 -14.05
N LEU A 196 27.77 9.35 -13.61
CA LEU A 196 28.06 7.95 -13.32
C LEU A 196 28.75 7.30 -14.53
N ILE A 197 29.96 6.80 -14.29
CA ILE A 197 30.80 6.17 -15.32
C ILE A 197 30.26 4.77 -15.60
N GLY A 198 30.19 4.39 -16.87
CA GLY A 198 29.74 3.05 -17.27
C GLY A 198 30.80 1.98 -17.01
N ASP A 199 30.39 0.72 -17.05
CA ASP A 199 31.31 -0.42 -16.88
C ASP A 199 32.41 -0.43 -17.94
N ASP A 200 32.08 -0.04 -19.17
CA ASP A 200 33.01 0.10 -20.29
C ASP A 200 34.20 1.02 -19.97
N ALA A 201 33.91 2.19 -19.40
CA ALA A 201 34.92 3.16 -19.00
C ALA A 201 35.61 2.78 -17.68
N SER A 202 34.96 1.98 -16.82
CA SER A 202 35.54 1.51 -15.56
C SER A 202 36.58 0.41 -15.77
N TYR A 203 36.41 -0.43 -16.79
CA TYR A 203 37.37 -1.46 -17.20
C TYR A 203 38.35 -1.00 -18.30
N ALA A 204 38.18 0.21 -18.83
CA ALA A 204 39.04 0.72 -19.89
C ALA A 204 40.48 0.95 -19.40
N ALA A 205 41.45 0.34 -20.09
CA ALA A 205 42.86 0.68 -19.95
C ALA A 205 43.20 1.92 -20.80
N PRO A 206 44.12 2.79 -20.36
CA PRO A 206 44.56 3.94 -21.15
C PRO A 206 45.14 3.49 -22.49
N ARG A 207 44.59 3.97 -23.60
CA ARG A 207 45.12 3.64 -24.94
C ARG A 207 46.17 4.66 -25.37
N GLU A 208 47.04 4.23 -26.28
CA GLU A 208 48.00 5.12 -26.93
C GLU A 208 47.24 6.03 -27.93
N GLY A 209 47.59 7.32 -27.97
CA GLY A 209 46.87 8.32 -28.78
C GLY A 209 45.58 8.88 -28.17
N GLU A 210 45.08 8.35 -27.05
CA GLU A 210 43.95 8.95 -26.33
C GLU A 210 44.33 10.28 -25.67
N LEU A 211 43.38 11.22 -25.71
CA LEU A 211 43.55 12.55 -25.17
C LEU A 211 43.34 12.53 -23.64
N LYS A 212 44.38 12.91 -22.89
CA LYS A 212 44.51 12.76 -21.41
C LYS A 212 44.75 14.12 -20.75
N ASP A 213 43.84 15.07 -20.96
CA ASP A 213 43.96 16.48 -20.54
C ASP A 213 43.16 16.83 -19.26
N GLY A 214 42.43 15.87 -18.69
CA GLY A 214 41.66 16.07 -17.45
C GLY A 214 40.32 16.81 -17.65
N ARG A 215 39.84 16.96 -18.88
CA ARG A 215 38.53 17.59 -19.16
C ARG A 215 37.35 16.66 -18.84
N SER A 216 36.13 17.21 -18.91
CA SER A 216 34.90 16.41 -18.84
C SER A 216 34.91 15.28 -19.88
N ARG A 217 34.57 14.06 -19.44
CA ARG A 217 34.37 12.91 -20.35
C ARG A 217 33.06 12.99 -21.14
N TYR A 218 32.14 13.85 -20.72
CA TYR A 218 30.81 14.00 -21.31
C TYR A 218 30.72 15.36 -22.00
N SER A 219 30.13 15.38 -23.20
CA SER A 219 29.62 16.60 -23.82
C SER A 219 28.28 16.92 -23.17
N LEU A 220 28.25 17.97 -22.33
CA LEU A 220 27.03 18.48 -21.70
C LEU A 220 26.19 19.30 -22.66
#